data_AF-A0A1G9RIH5-F1
#
_entry.id   AF-A0A1G9RIH5-F1
#
_cell.length_a   1.000
_cell.length_b   1.000
_cell.length_c   1.000
_cell.angle_alpha   90.00
_cell.angle_beta   90.00
_cell.angle_gamma   90.00
#
_symmetry.space_group_name_H-M   'P 1'
#
loop_
_entity.id
_entity.type
_entity.pdbx_description
1 polymer ?
#
loop_
_entity_poly.entity_id
_entity_poly.type
_entity_poly.pdbx_seq_one_letter_code
_entity_poly.pdbx_strand_id
1 'polypeptide(L)'
;MQTSLESVTSRMPAMGATGVHFVGQYRVNKGEWPLPEPDRPYWFHAVVEVDQATSRALGDAAATTPDLLPPLHPDLHQYVPQECTFVTVPESDANRILDTENADLDGGSERFTVDELALSTDCDLVVMVGTGHYS
;
A
#
# COMPACT_ATOMS: atom_id res chain seq x y z
N MET A 1 -0.16 13.39 -6.41
CA MET A 1 0.88 12.41 -6.03
C MET A 1 1.73 12.99 -4.90
N GLN A 2 2.04 12.18 -3.90
CA GLN A 2 2.76 12.58 -2.68
C GLN A 2 3.91 11.61 -2.42
N THR A 3 4.92 12.10 -1.69
CA THR A 3 6.11 11.35 -1.25
C THR A 3 6.28 11.57 0.24
N SER A 4 5.64 10.75 1.06
CA SER A 4 5.77 10.82 2.53
C SER A 4 5.94 9.40 3.08
N LEU A 5 7.14 9.13 3.58
CA LEU A 5 7.48 7.88 4.25
C LEU A 5 6.68 7.71 5.54
N GLU A 6 6.44 8.81 6.29
CA GLU A 6 5.63 8.77 7.51
C GLU A 6 4.21 8.31 7.24
N SER A 7 3.59 8.78 6.14
CA SER A 7 2.23 8.38 5.76
C SER A 7 2.11 6.88 5.42
N VAL A 8 3.21 6.25 5.03
CA VAL A 8 3.24 4.84 4.65
C VAL A 8 3.62 3.99 5.85
N THR A 9 4.60 4.43 6.62
CA THR A 9 5.02 3.78 7.87
C THR A 9 3.91 3.82 8.92
N SER A 10 3.08 4.86 8.93
CA SER A 10 1.91 4.91 9.82
C SER A 10 0.84 3.89 9.45
N ARG A 11 0.68 3.56 8.16
CA ARG A 11 -0.26 2.53 7.68
C ARG A 11 0.29 1.13 7.78
N MET A 12 1.59 0.99 7.59
CA MET A 12 2.32 -0.27 7.46
C MET A 12 3.67 -0.14 8.18
N PRO A 13 3.69 -0.30 9.51
CA PRO A 13 4.89 -0.10 10.32
C PRO A 13 6.06 -0.99 9.90
N ALA A 14 5.78 -2.20 9.42
CA ALA A 14 6.79 -3.16 8.99
C ALA A 14 7.19 -3.03 7.51
N MET A 15 6.78 -1.97 6.81
CA MET A 15 7.07 -1.81 5.38
C MET A 15 8.56 -1.57 5.08
N GLY A 16 9.32 -0.97 6.02
CA GLY A 16 10.73 -0.67 5.77
C GLY A 16 10.93 0.24 4.55
N ALA A 17 10.02 1.18 4.32
CA ALA A 17 10.02 2.01 3.13
C ALA A 17 11.27 2.91 3.07
N THR A 18 12.05 2.78 2.00
CA THR A 18 13.21 3.65 1.72
C THR A 18 12.87 4.76 0.73
N GLY A 19 11.83 4.56 -0.09
CA GLY A 19 11.30 5.52 -1.05
C GLY A 19 9.81 5.25 -1.29
N VAL A 20 9.01 6.30 -1.51
CA VAL A 20 7.58 6.12 -1.75
C VAL A 20 6.95 7.17 -2.65
N HIS A 21 6.11 6.69 -3.56
CA HIS A 21 5.21 7.49 -4.38
C HIS A 21 3.79 6.95 -4.19
N PHE A 22 2.91 7.78 -3.64
CA PHE A 22 1.52 7.37 -3.44
C PHE A 22 0.51 8.38 -3.95
N VAL A 23 -0.66 7.87 -4.29
CA VAL A 23 -1.87 8.63 -4.60
C VAL A 23 -2.99 8.01 -3.78
N GLY A 24 -3.68 8.83 -3.00
CA GLY A 24 -4.85 8.40 -2.26
C GLY A 24 -5.88 9.50 -2.23
N GLN A 25 -7.13 9.14 -1.96
CA GLN A 25 -8.17 10.14 -1.74
C GLN A 25 -7.84 10.93 -0.48
N TYR A 26 -7.79 12.26 -0.61
CA TYR A 26 -7.56 13.14 0.53
C TYR A 26 -8.74 13.04 1.49
N ARG A 27 -8.44 13.05 2.80
CA ARG A 27 -9.46 13.12 3.86
C ARG A 27 -10.36 14.31 3.56
N VAL A 28 -11.67 14.07 3.42
CA VAL A 28 -12.62 15.17 3.55
C VAL A 28 -12.57 15.56 5.03
N ASN A 29 -12.09 16.75 5.36
CA ASN A 29 -12.04 17.20 6.75
C ASN A 29 -13.44 17.08 7.36
N LYS A 30 -13.57 16.55 8.58
CA LYS A 30 -14.81 16.63 9.37
C LYS A 30 -15.22 18.10 9.48
N GLY A 31 -16.11 18.56 8.59
CA GLY A 31 -16.55 19.96 8.48
C GLY A 31 -16.73 20.48 7.04
N GLU A 32 -16.11 19.86 6.04
CA GLU A 32 -16.31 20.21 4.63
C GLU A 32 -17.44 19.35 4.01
N TRP A 33 -18.67 19.83 4.20
CA TRP A 33 -19.92 19.37 3.54
C TRP A 33 -20.49 18.01 4.00
N PRO A 34 -21.81 17.89 4.26
CA PRO A 34 -22.42 16.64 4.70
C PRO A 34 -22.63 15.74 3.48
N LEU A 35 -21.62 14.95 3.12
CA LEU A 35 -21.90 13.78 2.30
C LEU A 35 -22.65 12.79 3.19
N PRO A 36 -23.84 12.31 2.79
CA PRO A 36 -24.54 11.30 3.55
C PRO A 36 -23.66 10.05 3.65
N GLU A 37 -23.58 9.49 4.85
CA GLU A 37 -23.04 8.16 5.12
C GLU A 37 -23.63 7.14 4.11
N PRO A 38 -22.84 6.16 3.65
CA PRO A 38 -21.80 5.51 4.43
C PRO A 38 -20.42 6.16 4.25
N ASP A 39 -19.63 6.08 5.32
CA ASP A 39 -18.18 6.31 5.34
C ASP A 39 -17.58 5.76 4.05
N ARG A 40 -17.11 6.65 3.18
CA ARG A 40 -16.45 6.19 1.96
C ARG A 40 -15.13 5.58 2.38
N PRO A 41 -14.89 4.28 2.14
CA PRO A 41 -13.54 3.78 2.20
C PRO A 41 -12.65 4.68 1.33
N TYR A 42 -11.57 5.21 1.88
CA TYR A 42 -10.62 5.96 1.05
C TYR A 42 -9.68 4.97 0.40
N TRP A 43 -9.42 5.18 -0.88
CA TRP A 43 -8.48 4.36 -1.64
C TRP A 43 -7.07 4.93 -1.52
N PHE A 44 -6.09 4.03 -1.55
CA PHE A 44 -4.67 4.32 -1.43
C PHE A 44 -3.88 3.44 -2.40
N HIS A 45 -3.18 4.06 -3.33
CA HIS A 45 -2.35 3.38 -4.31
C HIS A 45 -0.91 3.84 -4.07
N ALA A 46 0.03 2.90 -4.03
CA ALA A 46 1.43 3.23 -3.77
C ALA A 46 2.41 2.37 -4.57
N VAL A 47 3.53 3.01 -4.88
CA VAL A 47 4.76 2.38 -5.34
C VAL A 47 5.82 2.68 -4.28
N VAL A 48 6.36 1.62 -3.67
CA VAL A 48 7.22 1.72 -2.50
C VAL A 48 8.50 0.95 -2.75
N GLU A 49 9.64 1.60 -2.56
CA GLU A 49 10.93 0.93 -2.43
C GLU A 49 11.05 0.44 -0.99
N VAL A 50 11.35 -0.84 -0.82
CA VAL A 50 11.40 -1.50 0.49
C VAL A 50 12.81 -2.00 0.79
N ASP A 51 13.13 -2.14 2.08
CA ASP A 51 14.39 -2.77 2.44
C ASP A 51 14.44 -4.27 2.06
N GLN A 52 15.67 -4.82 2.00
CA GLN A 52 15.87 -6.22 1.62
C GLN A 52 15.24 -7.23 2.58
N ALA A 53 15.02 -6.88 3.85
CA ALA A 53 14.41 -7.80 4.80
C ALA A 53 12.91 -7.94 4.48
N THR A 54 12.22 -6.83 4.23
CA THR A 54 10.82 -6.82 3.80
C THR A 54 10.64 -7.44 2.42
N SER A 55 11.50 -7.11 1.45
CA SER A 55 11.51 -7.70 0.11
C SER A 55 11.60 -9.23 0.18
N ARG A 56 12.52 -9.78 0.99
CA ARG A 56 12.63 -11.23 1.19
C ARG A 56 11.40 -11.83 1.86
N ALA A 57 10.89 -11.21 2.92
CA ALA A 57 9.72 -11.72 3.65
C ALA A 57 8.48 -11.80 2.74
N LEU A 58 8.26 -10.77 1.93
CA LEU A 58 7.18 -10.75 0.94
C LEU A 58 7.44 -11.76 -0.19
N GLY A 59 8.69 -11.90 -0.64
CA GLY A 59 9.08 -12.85 -1.68
C GLY A 59 8.86 -14.31 -1.27
N ASP A 60 9.16 -14.65 -0.01
CA ASP A 60 8.93 -15.99 0.55
C ASP A 60 7.43 -16.33 0.65
N ALA A 61 6.56 -15.32 0.77
CA ALA A 61 5.12 -15.46 0.80
C ALA A 61 4.44 -15.27 -0.57
N ALA A 62 5.19 -14.83 -1.58
CA ALA A 62 4.65 -14.52 -2.89
C ALA A 62 4.11 -15.78 -3.59
N ALA A 63 3.07 -15.59 -4.40
CA ALA A 63 2.57 -16.63 -5.26
C ALA A 63 3.64 -17.03 -6.28
N THR A 64 3.74 -18.33 -6.56
CA THR A 64 4.71 -18.90 -7.52
C THR A 64 4.47 -18.45 -8.98
N THR A 65 3.34 -17.81 -9.25
CA THR A 65 2.96 -17.37 -10.59
C THR A 65 2.96 -15.85 -10.64
N PRO A 66 3.70 -15.23 -11.58
CA PRO A 66 3.56 -13.81 -11.86
C PRO A 66 2.11 -13.54 -12.28
N ASP A 67 1.42 -12.68 -11.54
CA ASP A 67 0.09 -12.21 -11.88
C ASP A 67 0.16 -10.80 -12.47
N LEU A 68 -0.97 -10.32 -12.95
CA LEU A 68 -1.11 -8.94 -13.40
C LEU A 68 -0.79 -7.97 -12.26
N LEU A 69 -0.18 -6.83 -12.62
CA LEU A 69 -0.01 -5.73 -11.69
C LEU A 69 -1.38 -5.28 -11.15
N PRO A 70 -1.46 -4.90 -9.87
CA PRO A 70 -2.66 -4.30 -9.30
C PRO A 70 -3.15 -3.12 -10.14
N PRO A 71 -4.46 -2.82 -10.16
CA PRO A 71 -5.03 -1.71 -10.90
C PRO A 71 -4.56 -0.36 -10.33
N LEU A 72 -3.39 0.08 -10.78
CA LEU A 72 -2.69 1.24 -10.24
C LEU A 72 -3.25 2.56 -10.82
N HIS A 73 -3.14 3.64 -10.05
CA HIS A 73 -3.53 4.96 -10.54
C HIS A 73 -2.58 5.41 -11.67
N PRO A 74 -3.06 5.98 -12.80
CA PRO A 74 -2.21 6.32 -13.95
C PRO A 74 -0.99 7.17 -13.63
N ASP A 75 -1.12 8.12 -12.70
CA ASP A 75 -0.01 8.96 -12.21
C ASP A 75 1.18 8.17 -11.65
N LEU A 76 0.95 6.94 -11.17
CA LEU A 76 1.98 6.09 -10.59
C LEU A 76 2.68 5.18 -11.61
N HIS A 77 2.14 5.04 -12.83
CA HIS A 77 2.73 4.17 -13.85
C HIS A 77 4.17 4.59 -14.21
N GLN A 78 4.52 5.87 -14.09
CA GLN A 78 5.87 6.36 -14.36
C GLN A 78 6.92 5.87 -13.34
N TYR A 79 6.48 5.40 -12.16
CA TYR A 79 7.35 4.91 -11.09
C TYR A 79 7.46 3.38 -11.07
N VAL A 80 6.71 2.69 -11.93
CA VAL A 80 6.80 1.24 -12.09
C VAL A 80 7.78 0.94 -13.22
N PRO A 81 8.98 0.41 -12.95
CA PRO A 81 9.94 0.13 -14.01
C PRO A 81 9.47 -1.06 -14.84
N GLN A 82 9.55 -0.95 -16.16
CA GLN A 82 9.08 -2.00 -17.08
C GLN A 82 10.01 -3.21 -17.16
N GLU A 83 11.23 -3.07 -16.65
CA GLU A 83 12.26 -4.12 -16.63
C GLU A 83 12.16 -5.03 -15.39
N CYS A 84 11.35 -4.66 -14.40
CA CYS A 84 11.16 -5.42 -13.16
C CYS A 84 10.13 -6.54 -13.35
N THR A 85 10.39 -7.69 -12.72
CA THR A 85 9.43 -8.81 -12.70
C THR A 85 8.60 -8.79 -11.43
N PHE A 86 7.28 -8.72 -11.57
CA PHE A 86 6.38 -8.66 -10.44
C PHE A 86 5.72 -10.01 -10.15
N VAL A 87 5.63 -10.34 -8.87
CA VAL A 87 4.89 -11.49 -8.33
C VAL A 87 3.86 -11.01 -7.32
N THR A 88 2.68 -11.63 -7.31
CA THR A 88 1.61 -11.22 -6.39
C THR A 88 1.82 -11.83 -5.03
N VAL A 89 1.66 -11.02 -3.98
CA VAL A 89 1.64 -11.49 -2.60
C VAL A 89 0.18 -11.62 -2.16
N PRO A 90 -0.24 -12.76 -1.59
CA PRO A 90 -1.60 -12.91 -1.07
C PRO A 90 -1.93 -11.81 -0.05
N GLU A 91 -3.15 -11.28 -0.12
CA GLU A 91 -3.66 -10.21 0.76
C GLU A 91 -3.39 -10.49 2.25
N SER A 92 -3.70 -11.71 2.71
CA SER A 92 -3.51 -12.12 4.10
C SER A 92 -2.03 -12.09 4.52
N ASP A 93 -1.11 -12.43 3.62
CA ASP A 93 0.32 -12.42 3.90
C ASP A 93 0.87 -11.00 3.84
N ALA A 94 0.44 -10.21 2.87
CA ALA A 94 0.80 -8.79 2.76
C ALA A 94 0.42 -8.01 4.03
N ASN A 95 -0.84 -8.09 4.47
CA ASN A 95 -1.31 -7.41 5.68
C ASN A 95 -0.56 -7.87 6.94
N ARG A 96 -0.26 -9.17 7.05
CA ARG A 96 0.49 -9.75 8.18
C ARG A 96 1.96 -9.31 8.19
N ILE A 97 2.62 -9.32 7.03
CA ILE A 97 4.05 -8.99 6.90
C ILE A 97 4.27 -7.49 7.08
N LEU A 98 3.36 -6.66 6.54
CA LEU A 98 3.43 -5.20 6.59
C LEU A 98 2.86 -4.61 7.88
N ASP A 99 2.30 -5.45 8.74
CA ASP A 99 1.77 -5.11 10.06
C ASP A 99 0.64 -4.07 10.04
N THR A 100 -0.29 -4.21 9.08
CA THR A 100 -1.40 -3.26 8.91
C THR A 100 -2.38 -3.24 10.08
N GLU A 101 -2.40 -4.30 10.89
CA GLU A 101 -3.20 -4.36 12.12
C GLU A 101 -2.72 -3.34 13.17
N ASN A 102 -1.43 -3.03 13.20
CA ASN A 102 -0.83 -2.05 14.10
C ASN A 102 -0.63 -0.67 13.43
N ALA A 103 -1.41 -0.37 12.39
CA ALA A 103 -1.41 0.94 11.77
C ALA A 103 -1.72 2.05 12.80
N ASP A 104 -0.84 3.05 12.89
CA ASP A 104 -0.97 4.21 13.77
C ASP A 104 -1.55 5.39 12.97
N LEU A 105 -2.87 5.34 12.77
CA LEU A 105 -3.62 6.36 12.03
C LEU A 105 -4.39 7.27 12.99
N ASP A 106 -4.49 8.56 12.63
CA ASP A 106 -5.08 9.61 13.46
C ASP A 106 -6.41 9.17 14.10
N GLY A 107 -6.38 9.03 15.43
CA GLY A 107 -7.56 8.73 16.25
C GLY A 107 -7.84 7.25 16.52
N GLY A 108 -7.03 6.32 15.99
CA GLY A 108 -7.11 4.87 16.29
C GLY A 108 -8.39 4.15 15.83
N SER A 109 -9.36 4.88 15.28
CA SER A 109 -10.62 4.37 14.73
C SER A 109 -10.55 4.04 13.24
N GLU A 110 -9.39 4.23 12.63
CA GLU A 110 -9.17 4.06 11.21
C GLU A 110 -8.31 2.81 11.00
N ARG A 111 -8.81 1.88 10.20
CA ARG A 111 -8.09 0.67 9.82
C ARG A 111 -7.70 0.75 8.36
N PHE A 112 -6.53 0.20 8.07
CA PHE A 112 -6.00 0.12 6.72
C PHE A 112 -5.80 -1.33 6.34
N THR A 113 -6.22 -1.70 5.13
CA THR A 113 -5.98 -3.02 4.56
C THR A 113 -5.30 -2.87 3.22
N VAL A 114 -4.30 -3.70 2.98
CA VAL A 114 -3.77 -3.91 1.62
C VAL A 114 -4.71 -4.88 0.93
N ASP A 115 -5.25 -4.50 -0.21
CA ASP A 115 -6.19 -5.34 -0.97
C ASP A 115 -5.43 -6.15 -2.03
N GLU A 116 -4.47 -5.51 -2.70
CA GLU A 116 -3.64 -6.13 -3.73
C GLU A 116 -2.18 -5.65 -3.59
N LEU A 117 -1.23 -6.58 -3.67
CA LEU A 117 0.20 -6.30 -3.59
C LEU A 117 0.98 -7.12 -4.60
N ALA A 118 1.81 -6.44 -5.38
CA ALA A 118 2.79 -7.03 -6.26
C ALA A 118 4.20 -6.61 -5.85
N LEU A 119 5.09 -7.59 -5.71
CA LEU A 119 6.48 -7.41 -5.34
C LEU A 119 7.37 -7.71 -6.53
N SER A 120 8.38 -6.86 -6.73
CA SER A 120 9.55 -7.16 -7.54
C SER A 120 10.75 -7.34 -6.62
N THR A 121 11.23 -8.59 -6.53
CA THR A 121 12.41 -8.94 -5.71
C THR A 121 13.72 -8.54 -6.37
N ASP A 122 13.72 -8.37 -7.69
CA ASP A 122 14.84 -7.90 -8.51
C ASP A 122 15.07 -6.40 -8.37
N CYS A 123 14.02 -5.63 -8.08
CA CYS A 123 14.08 -4.18 -7.92
C CYS A 123 13.79 -3.69 -6.50
N ASP A 124 13.58 -4.60 -5.54
CA ASP A 124 13.18 -4.30 -4.15
C ASP A 124 12.01 -3.30 -4.08
N LEU A 125 11.01 -3.51 -4.94
CA LEU A 125 9.91 -2.57 -5.17
C LEU A 125 8.55 -3.25 -5.05
N VAL A 126 7.65 -2.58 -4.33
CA VAL A 126 6.27 -3.00 -4.07
C VAL A 126 5.32 -2.05 -4.79
N VAL A 127 4.38 -2.63 -5.53
CA VAL A 127 3.21 -1.94 -6.09
C VAL A 127 1.99 -2.44 -5.34
N MET A 128 1.20 -1.54 -4.78
CA MET A 128 0.06 -1.93 -3.95
C MET A 128 -1.14 -1.01 -4.11
N VAL A 129 -2.31 -1.62 -3.87
CA VAL A 129 -3.58 -0.94 -3.69
C VAL A 129 -4.14 -1.36 -2.34
N GLY A 130 -4.62 -0.39 -1.59
CA GLY A 130 -5.22 -0.62 -0.28
C GLY A 130 -6.36 0.35 -0.01
N THR A 131 -7.13 -0.01 0.99
CA THR A 131 -8.35 0.71 1.36
C THR A 131 -8.33 1.01 2.86
N GLY A 132 -8.63 2.25 3.22
CA GLY A 132 -8.84 2.65 4.61
C GLY A 132 -10.32 2.77 4.94
N HIS A 133 -10.72 2.25 6.10
CA HIS A 133 -12.10 2.30 6.59
C HIS A 133 -12.16 2.75 8.05
N TYR A 134 -13.24 3.43 8.42
CA TYR A 134 -13.54 3.76 9.82
C TYR A 134 -14.27 2.58 10.48
N SER A 135 -13.89 2.28 11.73
CA SER A 135 -14.54 1.28 12.59
C SER A 135 -15.53 1.91 13.56
#